data_AF-A0A1F3C7B2-F1
#
_entry.id   AF-A0A1F3C7B2-F1
#
_cell.length_a   1.000
_cell.length_b   1.000
_cell.length_c   1.000
_cell.angle_alpha   90.00
_cell.angle_beta   90.00
_cell.angle_gamma   90.00
#
_symmetry.space_group_name_H-M   'P 1'
#
loop_
_entity.id
_entity.type
_entity.pdbx_description
1 polymer ?
#
loop_
_entity_poly.entity_id
_entity_poly.type
_entity_poly.pdbx_seq_one_letter_code
_entity_poly.pdbx_strand_id
1 'polypeptide(L)'
;MYQFWYAINKNNIMLVVSSRDFRDNQRKYFDLASKQRVIIKRKREFLELVPRGSEIPENPSPSNDPYFDDPRNIERILISSEQASNGEIAVTLKSKEDIKKMLGL
;
A
#
# COMPACT_ATOMS: atom_id res chain seq x y z
N MET A 1 14.51 24.39 -16.70
CA MET A 1 15.09 24.18 -15.36
C MET A 1 14.11 23.33 -14.57
N TYR A 2 14.40 22.05 -14.38
CA TYR A 2 13.51 21.10 -13.70
C TYR A 2 13.74 21.18 -12.18
N GLN A 3 12.69 21.43 -11.41
CA GLN A 3 12.73 21.59 -9.96
C GLN A 3 12.28 20.27 -9.32
N PHE A 4 13.26 19.46 -8.90
CA PHE A 4 13.00 18.24 -8.10
C PHE A 4 12.86 18.63 -6.63
N TRP A 5 11.79 18.19 -5.98
CA TRP A 5 11.62 18.30 -4.54
C TRP A 5 11.85 16.92 -3.93
N TYR A 6 12.93 16.77 -3.17
CA TYR A 6 13.15 15.57 -2.35
C TYR A 6 12.49 15.81 -0.99
N ALA A 7 11.39 15.11 -0.69
CA ALA A 7 10.92 14.97 0.68
C ALA A 7 11.74 13.85 1.33
N ILE A 8 12.91 14.20 1.88
CA ILE A 8 13.80 13.25 2.55
C ILE A 8 13.19 12.90 3.91
N ASN A 9 12.43 11.80 3.97
CA ASN A 9 12.11 11.14 5.23
C ASN A 9 13.19 10.07 5.47
N LYS A 10 13.88 10.18 6.62
CA LYS A 10 15.20 9.57 6.90
C LYS A 10 15.33 8.05 6.67
N ASN A 11 14.25 7.30 6.46
CA ASN A 11 14.29 5.84 6.29
C ASN A 11 13.45 5.30 5.11
N ASN A 12 12.91 6.15 4.23
CA ASN A 12 12.20 5.70 3.02
C ASN A 12 12.35 6.74 1.89
N ILE A 13 13.01 6.36 0.79
CA ILE A 13 13.28 7.26 -0.33
C ILE A 13 12.00 7.42 -1.16
N MET A 14 11.20 8.44 -0.83
CA MET A 14 10.07 8.87 -1.63
C MET A 14 10.54 9.91 -2.66
N LEU A 15 10.37 9.61 -3.94
CA LEU A 15 10.73 10.50 -5.04
C LEU A 15 9.48 11.24 -5.56
N VAL A 16 9.43 12.56 -5.39
CA VAL A 16 8.34 13.40 -5.90
C VAL A 16 8.78 14.13 -7.16
N VAL A 17 8.07 13.92 -8.27
CA VAL A 17 8.39 14.49 -9.60
C VAL A 17 7.23 15.31 -10.13
N SER A 18 7.53 16.30 -10.98
CA SER A 18 6.47 17.05 -11.66
C SER A 18 5.82 16.21 -12.76
N SER A 19 4.57 16.51 -13.11
CA SER A 19 3.90 15.88 -14.24
C SER A 19 4.64 16.07 -15.57
N ARG A 20 5.36 17.19 -15.73
CA ARG A 20 6.18 17.48 -16.92
C ARG A 20 7.44 16.61 -16.94
N ASP A 21 8.16 16.55 -15.83
CA ASP A 21 9.33 15.67 -15.65
C ASP A 21 8.98 14.22 -15.96
N PHE A 22 7.88 13.74 -15.37
CA PHE A 22 7.38 12.39 -15.58
C PHE A 22 7.12 12.13 -17.06
N ARG A 23 6.36 13.01 -17.73
CA ARG A 23 6.03 12.87 -19.15
C ARG A 23 7.27 12.80 -20.04
N ASP A 24 8.28 13.62 -19.76
CA ASP A 24 9.49 13.72 -20.58
C ASP A 24 10.48 12.55 -20.30
N ASN A 25 10.37 11.85 -19.16
CA ASN A 25 11.28 10.78 -18.73
C ASN A 25 10.56 9.51 -18.23
N GLN A 26 9.44 9.12 -18.84
CA GLN A 26 8.54 8.06 -18.32
C GLN A 26 9.25 6.74 -18.01
N ARG A 27 10.07 6.25 -18.94
CA ARG A 27 10.80 4.97 -18.80
C ARG A 27 11.64 4.93 -17.53
N LYS A 28 12.39 6.00 -17.25
CA LYS A 28 13.22 6.13 -16.04
C LYS A 28 12.38 5.95 -14.76
N TYR A 29 11.18 6.53 -14.74
CA TYR A 29 10.33 6.47 -13.55
C TYR A 29 9.61 5.13 -13.38
N PHE A 30 9.30 4.42 -14.47
CA PHE A 30 8.83 3.03 -14.37
C PHE A 30 9.89 2.10 -13.77
N ASP A 31 11.15 2.24 -14.20
CA ASP A 31 12.27 1.49 -13.63
C ASP A 31 12.49 1.80 -12.15
N LEU A 32 12.32 3.07 -11.75
CA LEU A 32 12.45 3.52 -10.36
C LEU A 32 11.26 3.07 -9.49
N ALA A 33 10.03 3.06 -10.02
CA ALA A 33 8.84 2.64 -9.29
C ALA A 33 8.91 1.18 -8.83
N SER A 34 9.70 0.34 -9.51
CA SER A 34 9.97 -1.04 -9.11
C SER A 34 10.92 -1.16 -7.91
N LYS A 35 11.61 -0.08 -7.52
CA LYS A 35 12.65 -0.07 -6.47
C LYS A 35 12.32 0.85 -5.31
N GLN A 36 11.62 1.95 -5.57
CA GLN A 36 11.29 2.97 -4.58
C GLN A 36 9.96 3.65 -4.92
N ARG A 37 9.38 4.36 -3.95
CA ARG A 37 8.10 5.05 -4.13
C ARG A 37 8.28 6.27 -5.03
N VAL A 38 7.50 6.35 -6.11
CA VAL A 38 7.50 7.48 -7.05
C VAL A 38 6.13 8.15 -7.06
N ILE A 39 6.11 9.42 -6.67
CA ILE A 39 4.92 10.26 -6.61
C ILE A 39 5.00 11.34 -7.69
N ILE A 40 3.97 11.46 -8.51
CA ILE A 40 3.83 12.48 -9.54
C ILE A 40 2.91 13.58 -9.02
N LYS A 41 3.45 14.79 -8.87
CA LYS A 41 2.67 15.98 -8.54
C LYS A 41 2.04 16.57 -9.81
N ARG A 42 0.71 16.54 -9.89
CA ARG A 42 -0.08 17.09 -11.01
C ARG A 42 -1.05 18.15 -10.48
N LYS A 43 -0.74 19.43 -10.71
CA LYS A 43 -1.53 20.56 -10.20
C LYS A 43 -1.70 20.47 -8.67
N ARG A 44 -2.92 20.19 -8.19
CA ARG A 44 -3.29 20.07 -6.77
C ARG A 44 -3.39 18.61 -6.30
N GLU A 45 -3.07 17.66 -7.16
CA GLU A 45 -3.19 16.24 -6.90
C GLU A 45 -1.81 15.57 -6.94
N PHE A 46 -1.70 14.45 -6.23
CA PHE A 46 -0.53 13.57 -6.24
C PHE A 46 -0.98 12.20 -6.73
N LEU A 47 -0.26 11.65 -7.69
CA LEU A 47 -0.48 10.31 -8.23
C LEU A 47 0.71 9.43 -7.83
N GLU A 48 0.49 8.17 -7.50
CA GLU A 48 1.56 7.23 -7.20
C GLU A 48 1.70 6.21 -8.35
N LEU A 49 2.94 5.94 -8.78
CA LEU A 49 3.21 4.84 -9.68
C LEU A 49 3.34 3.56 -8.86
N VAL A 50 2.37 2.66 -9.02
CA VAL A 50 2.37 1.36 -8.34
C VAL A 50 2.56 0.26 -9.39
N PRO A 51 3.74 -0.41 -9.43
CA PRO A 51 3.92 -1.56 -10.31
C PRO A 51 3.02 -2.71 -9.83
N ARG A 52 2.20 -3.26 -10.72
CA ARG A 52 1.25 -4.35 -10.42
C ARG A 52 1.66 -5.71 -10.97
N GLY A 53 2.82 -5.81 -11.63
CA GLY A 53 3.25 -7.04 -12.29
C GLY A 53 2.55 -7.24 -13.64
N SER A 54 2.41 -8.50 -14.07
CA SER A 54 1.86 -8.87 -15.39
C SER A 54 0.34 -8.84 -15.46
N GLU A 55 -0.34 -8.80 -14.32
CA GLU A 55 -1.79 -8.83 -14.19
C GLU A 55 -2.22 -7.69 -13.25
N ILE A 56 -3.36 -7.05 -13.52
CA ILE A 56 -3.95 -6.12 -12.56
C ILE A 56 -4.72 -7.00 -11.57
N PRO A 57 -4.25 -7.16 -10.32
CA PRO A 57 -5.04 -7.90 -9.34
C PRO A 57 -6.37 -7.16 -9.18
N GLU A 58 -7.47 -7.90 -9.23
CA GLU A 58 -8.78 -7.38 -8.83
C GLU A 58 -8.65 -7.02 -7.35
N ASN A 59 -8.35 -5.75 -7.04
CA ASN A 59 -8.30 -5.30 -5.66
C ASN A 59 -9.71 -5.50 -5.09
N PRO A 60 -9.90 -6.43 -4.12
CA PRO A 60 -11.23 -6.72 -3.60
C PRO A 60 -11.78 -5.55 -2.78
N SER A 61 -10.93 -4.56 -2.45
CA SER A 61 -11.34 -3.38 -1.71
C SER A 61 -12.10 -2.38 -2.58
N PRO A 62 -13.35 -2.04 -2.24
CA PRO A 62 -14.11 -1.01 -2.93
C PRO A 62 -13.51 0.40 -2.75
N SER A 63 -12.62 0.60 -1.77
CA SER A 63 -11.87 1.85 -1.56
C SER A 63 -10.47 1.84 -2.20
N ASN A 64 -10.11 0.76 -2.92
CA ASN A 64 -8.78 0.55 -3.48
C ASN A 64 -7.66 0.59 -2.42
N ASP A 65 -7.93 -0.03 -1.27
CA ASP A 65 -7.00 -0.08 -0.14
C ASP A 65 -5.71 -0.84 -0.51
N PRO A 66 -4.51 -0.25 -0.27
CA PRO A 66 -3.24 -0.90 -0.54
C PRO A 66 -2.98 -2.19 0.25
N TYR A 67 -3.73 -2.45 1.33
CA TYR A 67 -3.58 -3.63 2.17
C TYR A 67 -3.68 -4.93 1.36
N PHE A 68 -4.59 -5.00 0.39
CA PHE A 68 -4.82 -6.19 -0.44
C PHE A 68 -3.81 -6.33 -1.59
N ASP A 69 -2.98 -5.33 -1.82
CA ASP A 69 -1.98 -5.34 -2.88
C ASP A 69 -0.71 -6.11 -2.48
N ASP A 70 -0.50 -6.32 -1.17
CA ASP A 70 0.60 -7.11 -0.64
C ASP A 70 0.18 -8.59 -0.57
N PRO A 71 0.83 -9.50 -1.32
CA PRO A 71 0.46 -10.91 -1.34
C PRO A 71 0.57 -11.58 0.05
N ARG A 72 1.42 -11.05 0.94
CA ARG A 72 1.57 -11.57 2.32
C ARG A 72 0.32 -11.34 3.15
N ASN A 73 -0.38 -10.22 2.91
CA ASN A 73 -1.62 -9.91 3.61
C ASN A 73 -2.75 -10.82 3.13
N ILE A 74 -2.80 -11.08 1.81
CA ILE A 74 -3.76 -12.03 1.23
C ILE A 74 -3.55 -13.43 1.79
N GLU A 75 -2.31 -13.94 1.79
CA GLU A 75 -1.97 -15.24 2.37
C GLU A 75 -2.39 -15.34 3.83
N ARG A 76 -2.13 -14.29 4.63
CA ARG A 76 -2.53 -14.24 6.03
C ARG A 76 -4.05 -14.31 6.21
N ILE A 77 -4.81 -13.61 5.37
CA ILE A 77 -6.29 -13.65 5.39
C ILE A 77 -6.78 -15.07 5.09
N LEU A 78 -6.24 -15.71 4.05
CA LEU A 78 -6.66 -17.06 3.64
C LEU A 78 -6.42 -18.06 4.77
N ILE A 79 -5.23 -18.05 5.38
CA ILE A 79 -4.91 -18.89 6.54
C ILE A 79 -5.88 -18.62 7.69
N SER A 80 -6.12 -17.35 8.02
CA SER A 80 -6.99 -16.97 9.13
C SER A 80 -8.46 -17.36 8.87
N SER A 81 -8.89 -17.32 7.62
CA SER A 81 -10.23 -17.76 7.19
C SER A 81 -10.41 -19.26 7.37
N GLU A 82 -9.40 -20.06 6.99
CA GLU A 82 -9.41 -21.52 7.19
C GLU A 82 -9.43 -21.88 8.68
N GLN A 83 -8.60 -21.22 9.48
CA GLN A 83 -8.60 -21.37 10.94
C GLN A 83 -9.97 -21.06 11.54
N ALA A 84 -10.60 -19.96 11.11
CA ALA A 84 -11.93 -19.60 11.58
C ALA A 84 -12.99 -20.65 11.18
N SER A 85 -12.95 -21.18 9.96
CA SER A 85 -13.88 -22.25 9.54
C SER A 85 -13.66 -23.55 10.31
N ASN A 86 -12.43 -23.85 10.71
CA ASN A 86 -12.07 -25.03 11.49
C ASN A 86 -12.30 -24.84 13.00
N GLY A 87 -12.70 -23.63 13.44
CA GLY A 87 -12.88 -23.30 14.85
C GLY A 87 -11.58 -23.09 15.62
N GLU A 88 -10.44 -22.96 14.93
CA GLU A 88 -9.10 -22.71 15.49
C GLU A 88 -8.91 -21.24 15.88
N ILE A 89 -9.82 -20.73 16.72
CA ILE A 89 -9.86 -19.32 17.10
C ILE A 89 -9.32 -19.19 18.52
N ALA A 90 -8.28 -18.36 18.70
CA ALA A 90 -7.63 -18.19 20.01
C ALA A 90 -8.54 -17.50 21.04
N VAL A 91 -9.32 -16.50 20.62
CA VAL A 91 -10.27 -15.80 21.49
C VAL A 91 -11.40 -15.20 20.67
N THR A 92 -12.62 -15.22 21.20
CA THR A 92 -13.76 -14.51 20.61
C THR A 92 -14.17 -13.38 21.55
N LEU A 93 -14.04 -12.15 21.09
CA LEU A 93 -14.45 -10.95 21.83
C LEU A 93 -15.87 -10.59 21.40
N LYS A 94 -16.81 -10.53 22.33
CA LYS A 94 -18.23 -10.26 22.02
C LYS A 94 -18.70 -8.89 22.48
N SER A 95 -17.94 -8.25 23.36
CA SER A 95 -18.27 -6.96 23.96
C SER A 95 -17.09 -5.99 23.97
N LYS A 96 -17.39 -4.72 24.22
CA LYS A 96 -16.36 -3.69 24.38
C LYS A 96 -15.51 -3.95 25.63
N GLU A 97 -16.13 -4.48 26.68
CA GLU A 97 -15.49 -4.86 27.93
C GLU A 97 -14.49 -6.00 27.72
N ASP A 98 -14.81 -7.00 26.89
CA ASP A 98 -13.88 -8.08 26.53
C ASP A 98 -12.65 -7.54 25.81
N ILE A 99 -12.86 -6.60 24.87
CA ILE A 99 -11.77 -5.95 24.14
C ILE A 99 -10.87 -5.16 25.10
N LYS A 100 -11.46 -4.36 25.99
CA LYS A 100 -10.70 -3.61 27.01
C LYS A 100 -9.87 -4.53 27.89
N LYS A 101 -10.48 -5.59 28.41
CA LYS A 101 -9.80 -6.60 29.24
C LYS A 101 -8.66 -7.30 28.50
N MET A 102 -8.85 -7.65 27.22
CA MET A 102 -7.81 -8.26 26.39
C MET A 102 -6.63 -7.30 26.17
N LEU A 103 -6.92 -6.02 25.94
CA LEU A 103 -5.92 -4.98 25.67
C LEU A 103 -5.30 -4.38 26.95
N GLY A 104 -5.82 -4.72 28.13
CA GLY A 104 -5.36 -4.18 29.41
C GLY A 104 -5.76 -2.71 29.64
N LEU A 105 -6.91 -2.30 29.11
CA LEU A 105 -7.45 -0.92 29.16
C LEU A 105 -8.62 -0.76 30.12
#